data_AF-A0A9K3LAA3-F1
#
_entry.id   AF-A0A9K3LAA3-F1
#
_cell.length_a   1.000
_cell.length_b   1.000
_cell.length_c   1.000
_cell.angle_alpha   90.00
_cell.angle_beta   90.00
_cell.angle_gamma   90.00
#
_symmetry.space_group_name_H-M   'P 1'
#
loop_
_entity.id
_entity.type
_entity.pdbx_description
1 polymer ?
#
loop_
_entity_poly.entity_id
_entity_poly.type
_entity_poly.pdbx_seq_one_letter_code
_entity_poly.pdbx_strand_id
1 'polypeptide(L)'
;MPDSRWTRVGRHSYNTSQHKARPVRTPGGKLKQQRLYKTTKGPKCSDCKCPLQGIKHFKSSKYHMLKKRERTVSRAYGGSACCKCVKDRIMRAFLLEEQKAVKKVLAERAGK
;
A
#
# COMPACT_ATOMS: atom_id res chain seq x y z
N MET A 1 -31.13 0.22 -34.45
CA MET A 1 -30.05 0.32 -33.44
C MET A 1 -29.69 -1.07 -32.96
N PRO A 2 -28.41 -1.46 -32.90
CA PRO A 2 -28.02 -2.79 -32.39
C PRO A 2 -28.39 -2.91 -30.91
N ASP A 3 -28.98 -4.04 -30.52
CA ASP A 3 -29.39 -4.32 -29.13
C ASP A 3 -28.16 -4.27 -28.20
N SER A 4 -28.21 -3.38 -27.21
CA SER A 4 -27.13 -3.14 -26.24
C SER A 4 -27.40 -3.79 -24.88
N ARG A 5 -28.52 -4.54 -24.74
CA ARG A 5 -28.86 -5.24 -23.50
C ARG A 5 -27.90 -6.40 -23.27
N TRP A 6 -27.57 -6.61 -21.99
CA TRP A 6 -26.75 -7.73 -21.54
C TRP A 6 -27.24 -8.21 -20.18
N THR A 7 -27.05 -9.50 -19.91
CA THR A 7 -27.54 -10.15 -18.69
C THR A 7 -26.39 -10.48 -17.76
N ARG A 8 -26.71 -10.59 -16.46
CA ARG A 8 -25.72 -11.00 -15.47
C ARG A 8 -25.40 -12.48 -15.63
N VAL A 9 -24.11 -12.81 -15.57
CA VAL A 9 -23.60 -14.18 -15.68
C VAL A 9 -23.35 -14.76 -14.28
N GLY A 10 -23.95 -15.92 -14.00
CA GLY A 10 -23.85 -16.66 -12.73
C GLY A 10 -25.14 -16.61 -11.91
N ARG A 11 -25.12 -17.23 -10.72
CA ARG A 11 -26.32 -17.34 -9.84
C ARG A 11 -26.69 -16.05 -9.12
N HIS A 12 -25.74 -15.12 -8.94
CA HIS A 12 -25.95 -13.90 -8.17
C HIS A 12 -26.53 -12.78 -9.05
N SER A 13 -27.81 -12.44 -8.82
CA SER A 13 -28.58 -11.46 -9.59
C SER A 13 -28.34 -10.00 -9.17
N TYR A 14 -27.95 -9.74 -7.92
CA TYR A 14 -27.87 -8.38 -7.38
C TYR A 14 -26.59 -7.61 -7.74
N ASN A 15 -26.68 -6.27 -7.71
CA ASN A 15 -25.55 -5.37 -7.95
C ASN A 15 -24.78 -5.01 -6.66
N THR A 16 -24.03 -5.96 -6.10
CA THR A 16 -23.22 -5.71 -4.91
C THR A 16 -21.81 -5.21 -5.27
N SER A 17 -21.11 -4.62 -4.31
CA SER A 17 -19.72 -4.16 -4.49
C SER A 17 -18.75 -5.25 -4.95
N GLN A 18 -19.06 -6.52 -4.65
CA GLN A 18 -18.29 -7.69 -5.07
C GLN A 18 -18.67 -8.21 -6.46
N HIS A 19 -19.92 -7.98 -6.89
CA HIS A 19 -20.46 -8.43 -8.16
C HIS A 19 -20.65 -7.28 -9.15
N LYS A 20 -19.83 -6.23 -9.04
CA LYS A 20 -19.74 -5.20 -10.08
C LYS A 20 -19.28 -5.81 -11.41
N ALA A 21 -19.85 -5.33 -12.50
CA ALA A 21 -19.71 -5.91 -13.83
C ALA A 21 -19.65 -4.81 -14.88
N ARG A 22 -18.86 -5.03 -15.94
CA ARG A 22 -18.89 -4.20 -17.15
C ARG A 22 -19.24 -5.05 -18.36
N PRO A 23 -20.07 -4.57 -19.30
CA PRO A 23 -20.22 -5.22 -20.59
C PRO A 23 -18.97 -4.98 -21.44
N VAL A 24 -18.50 -6.03 -22.13
CA VAL A 24 -17.39 -5.96 -23.08
C VAL A 24 -17.84 -6.60 -24.39
N ARG A 25 -17.54 -5.93 -25.52
CA ARG A 25 -17.75 -6.50 -26.85
C ARG A 25 -16.76 -7.63 -27.07
N THR A 26 -17.25 -8.84 -27.29
CA THR A 26 -16.41 -9.97 -27.64
C THR A 26 -16.04 -9.93 -29.13
N PRO A 27 -15.01 -10.66 -29.57
CA PRO A 27 -14.66 -10.76 -30.99
C PRO A 27 -15.83 -11.21 -31.89
N GLY A 28 -16.75 -12.04 -31.36
CA GLY A 28 -17.99 -12.44 -32.05
C GLY A 28 -19.09 -11.37 -32.08
N GLY A 29 -18.77 -10.12 -31.76
CA GLY A 29 -19.68 -8.97 -31.90
C GLY A 29 -20.80 -8.88 -30.87
N LYS A 30 -20.81 -9.71 -29.81
CA LYS A 30 -21.83 -9.72 -28.74
C LYS A 30 -21.33 -9.03 -27.46
N LEU A 31 -22.21 -8.46 -26.65
CA LEU A 31 -21.86 -7.90 -25.34
C LEU A 31 -21.90 -8.99 -24.26
N LYS A 32 -20.79 -9.18 -23.55
CA LYS A 32 -20.68 -10.16 -22.45
C LYS A 32 -20.22 -9.48 -21.15
N GLN A 33 -20.73 -9.96 -20.02
CA GLN A 33 -20.27 -9.49 -18.72
C GLN A 33 -18.81 -9.87 -18.45
N GLN A 34 -18.01 -8.88 -18.05
CA GLN A 34 -16.73 -9.06 -17.38
C GLN A 34 -16.84 -8.57 -15.92
N ARG A 35 -16.43 -9.40 -14.95
CA ARG A 35 -16.48 -9.02 -13.53
C ARG A 35 -15.38 -8.01 -13.20
N LEU A 36 -15.76 -6.95 -12.50
CA LEU A 36 -14.84 -5.98 -11.93
C LEU A 36 -14.50 -6.40 -10.50
N TYR A 37 -13.23 -6.60 -10.22
CA TYR A 37 -12.76 -6.91 -8.87
C TYR A 37 -12.62 -5.65 -8.02
N LYS A 38 -12.77 -5.79 -6.70
CA LYS A 38 -12.60 -4.68 -5.74
C LYS A 38 -11.17 -4.14 -5.80
N THR A 39 -11.04 -2.82 -5.79
CA THR A 39 -9.76 -2.13 -5.66
C THR A 39 -9.30 -2.13 -4.20
N THR A 40 -7.98 -2.06 -3.99
CA THR A 40 -7.37 -2.06 -2.66
C THR A 40 -6.65 -0.75 -2.39
N LYS A 41 -6.67 -0.30 -1.13
CA LYS A 41 -6.03 0.96 -0.69
C LYS A 41 -4.50 0.93 -0.75
N GLY A 42 -3.89 -0.25 -0.91
CA GLY A 42 -2.43 -0.41 -0.99
C GLY A 42 -1.73 -0.37 0.38
N PRO A 43 -0.39 -0.49 0.38
CA PRO A 43 0.41 -0.47 1.59
C PRO A 43 0.56 0.96 2.13
N LYS A 44 0.53 1.08 3.45
CA LYS A 44 0.61 2.34 4.17
C LYS A 44 1.81 2.34 5.09
N CYS A 45 2.33 3.54 5.37
CA CYS A 45 3.38 3.74 6.34
C CYS A 45 2.91 3.38 7.75
N SER A 46 3.80 2.82 8.57
CA SER A 46 3.53 2.51 9.98
C SER A 46 3.14 3.74 10.81
N ASP A 47 3.82 4.86 10.60
CA ASP A 47 3.73 6.04 11.47
C ASP A 47 2.64 7.03 10.97
N CYS A 48 2.85 7.65 9.80
CA CYS A 48 1.90 8.63 9.22
C CYS A 48 0.62 8.00 8.63
N LYS A 49 0.56 6.67 8.45
CA LYS A 49 -0.49 5.96 7.69
C LYS A 49 -0.71 6.45 6.25
N CYS A 50 0.23 7.26 5.75
CA CYS A 50 0.25 7.75 4.38
C CYS A 50 0.62 6.62 3.40
N PRO A 51 0.10 6.63 2.15
CA PRO A 51 0.38 5.57 1.18
C PRO A 51 1.86 5.54 0.81
N LEU A 52 2.45 4.34 0.74
CA LEU A 52 3.87 4.19 0.42
C LEU A 52 4.10 4.31 -1.09
N GLN A 53 4.88 5.32 -1.47
CA GLN A 53 5.27 5.56 -2.85
C GLN A 53 6.28 4.50 -3.33
N GLY A 54 6.19 4.14 -4.61
CA GLY A 54 7.09 3.17 -5.23
C GLY A 54 6.73 1.69 -5.00
N ILE A 55 5.72 1.40 -4.19
CA ILE A 55 5.23 0.02 -3.97
C ILE A 55 3.94 -0.19 -4.76
N LYS A 56 3.88 -1.28 -5.54
CA LYS A 56 2.70 -1.57 -6.36
C LYS A 56 1.49 -1.91 -5.49
N HIS A 57 0.32 -1.37 -5.83
CA HIS A 57 -0.93 -1.63 -5.13
C HIS A 57 -1.58 -2.92 -5.62
N PHE A 58 -1.54 -3.96 -4.79
CA PHE A 58 -2.23 -5.22 -5.03
C PHE A 58 -3.05 -5.68 -3.83
N LYS A 59 -3.88 -6.70 -4.05
CA LYS A 59 -4.54 -7.46 -2.98
C LYS A 59 -3.48 -8.22 -2.17
N SER A 60 -3.69 -8.34 -0.86
CA SER A 60 -2.80 -9.01 0.09
C SER A 60 -2.30 -10.37 -0.41
N SER A 61 -3.19 -11.19 -0.97
CA SER A 61 -2.87 -12.52 -1.50
C SER A 61 -1.91 -12.51 -2.71
N LYS A 62 -1.82 -11.41 -3.46
CA LYS A 62 -0.96 -11.33 -4.65
C LYS A 62 0.47 -10.89 -4.32
N TYR A 63 0.74 -10.36 -3.13
CA TYR A 63 2.09 -9.89 -2.79
C TYR A 63 3.13 -11.01 -2.74
N HIS A 64 2.73 -12.24 -2.40
CA HIS A 64 3.64 -13.39 -2.40
C HIS A 64 4.24 -13.65 -3.79
N MET A 65 3.48 -13.39 -4.86
CA MET A 65 3.91 -13.62 -6.25
C MET A 65 4.82 -12.50 -6.80
N LEU A 66 4.96 -11.37 -6.09
CA LEU A 66 5.71 -10.22 -6.58
C LEU A 66 7.21 -10.34 -6.28
N LYS A 67 8.02 -9.78 -7.18
CA LYS A 67 9.46 -9.68 -6.97
C LYS A 67 9.76 -8.74 -5.79
N LYS A 68 10.88 -8.94 -5.09
CA LYS A 68 11.26 -8.11 -3.93
C LYS A 68 11.28 -6.61 -4.28
N ARG A 69 11.87 -6.25 -5.43
CA ARG A 69 11.95 -4.88 -5.94
C ARG A 69 10.59 -4.17 -6.14
N GLU A 70 9.50 -4.92 -6.24
CA GLU A 70 8.15 -4.38 -6.43
C GLU A 70 7.42 -4.17 -5.10
N ARG A 71 7.97 -4.75 -4.02
CA ARG A 71 7.44 -4.71 -2.64
C ARG A 71 8.19 -3.75 -1.73
N THR A 72 9.39 -3.34 -2.11
CA THR A 72 10.29 -2.53 -1.28
C THR A 72 11.04 -1.50 -2.11
N VAL A 73 11.36 -0.36 -1.50
CA VAL A 73 12.31 0.64 -2.00
C VAL A 73 13.71 0.37 -1.39
N SER A 74 14.78 0.84 -2.04
CA SER A 74 16.18 0.57 -1.65
C SER A 74 16.64 1.16 -0.31
N ARG A 75 15.99 2.23 0.17
CA ARG A 75 16.36 2.88 1.45
C ARG A 75 15.99 2.04 2.68
N ALA A 76 16.55 2.42 3.84
CA ALA A 76 16.13 1.89 5.13
C ALA A 76 14.59 2.04 5.33
N TYR A 77 13.97 0.97 5.84
CA TYR A 77 12.52 0.84 6.01
C TYR A 77 11.68 1.04 4.72
N GLY A 78 12.26 0.81 3.53
CA GLY A 78 11.65 1.09 2.22
C GLY A 78 10.36 0.34 1.85
N GLY A 79 9.84 -0.52 2.73
CA GLY A 79 8.54 -1.18 2.58
C GLY A 79 7.57 -0.95 3.75
N SER A 80 7.98 -0.19 4.75
CA SER A 80 7.28 -0.10 6.05
C SER A 80 7.03 1.35 6.50
N ALA A 81 8.00 2.23 6.33
CA ALA A 81 7.89 3.64 6.73
C ALA A 81 8.13 4.57 5.54
N CYS A 82 7.51 5.75 5.52
CA CYS A 82 7.71 6.76 4.48
C CYS A 82 9.05 7.49 4.67
N CYS A 83 9.51 8.22 3.64
CA CYS A 83 10.81 8.89 3.66
C CYS A 83 10.91 9.91 4.83
N LYS A 84 9.84 10.68 5.05
CA LYS A 84 9.77 11.70 6.12
C LYS A 84 9.90 11.06 7.50
N CYS A 85 9.12 10.02 7.79
CA CYS A 85 9.19 9.34 9.07
C CYS A 85 10.54 8.65 9.32
N VAL A 86 11.19 8.12 8.27
CA VAL A 86 12.55 7.58 8.42
C VAL A 86 13.56 8.68 8.76
N LYS A 87 13.48 9.84 8.10
CA LYS A 87 14.32 10.99 8.43
C LYS A 87 14.13 11.42 9.89
N ASP A 88 12.88 11.52 10.33
CA ASP A 88 12.56 11.93 11.72
C ASP A 88 13.09 10.92 12.74
N ARG A 89 13.01 9.61 12.45
CA ARG A 89 13.59 8.57 13.31
C ARG A 89 15.11 8.69 13.42
N ILE A 90 15.79 8.92 12.30
CA ILE A 90 17.25 9.08 12.28
C ILE A 90 17.66 10.31 13.09
N MET A 91 17.02 11.46 12.85
CA MET A 91 17.32 12.70 13.57
C MET A 91 17.01 12.60 15.06
N ARG A 92 15.86 12.01 15.43
CA ARG A 92 15.49 11.82 16.84
C ARG A 92 16.45 10.88 17.55
N ALA A 93 16.81 9.75 16.93
CA ALA A 93 17.76 8.80 17.51
C ALA A 93 19.11 9.48 17.77
N PHE A 94 19.64 10.20 16.78
CA PHE A 94 20.90 10.93 16.91
C PHE A 94 20.85 11.95 18.06
N LEU A 95 19.88 12.87 18.04
CA LEU A 95 19.79 13.94 19.05
C LEU A 95 19.59 13.40 20.47
N LEU A 96 18.81 12.32 20.63
CA LEU A 96 18.60 11.71 21.93
C LEU A 96 19.86 11.03 22.46
N GLU A 97 20.64 10.38 21.61
CA GLU A 97 21.92 9.78 22.02
C GLU A 97 22.95 10.85 22.38
N GLU A 98 23.05 11.93 21.61
CA GLU A 98 23.92 13.07 21.95
C GLU A 98 23.53 13.70 23.29
N GLN A 99 22.23 13.91 23.54
CA GLN A 99 21.76 14.41 24.82
C GLN A 99 22.06 13.46 25.98
N LYS A 100 21.96 12.13 25.77
CA LYS A 100 22.33 11.14 26.80
C LYS A 100 23.82 11.20 27.13
N ALA A 101 24.68 11.32 26.12
CA ALA A 101 26.12 11.43 26.31
C ALA A 101 26.48 12.69 27.13
N VAL A 102 25.91 13.84 26.77
CA VAL A 102 26.11 15.10 27.51
C VAL A 102 25.63 14.99 28.96
N LYS A 103 24.44 14.42 29.18
CA LYS A 103 23.90 14.22 30.55
C LYS A 103 24.81 13.33 31.40
N LYS A 104 25.41 12.30 30.80
CA LYS A 104 26.36 11.41 31.49
C LYS A 104 27.62 12.16 31.92
N VAL A 105 28.22 12.95 31.03
CA VAL A 105 29.40 13.78 31.33
C VAL A 105 29.11 14.82 32.42
N LEU A 106 27.94 15.48 32.37
CA LEU A 106 27.54 16.44 33.39
C LEU A 106 27.34 15.77 34.77
N ALA A 107 26.73 14.59 34.82
CA ALA A 107 26.57 13.83 36.05
C ALA A 107 27.92 13.39 36.64
N GLU A 108 28.86 12.93 35.80
CA GLU A 108 30.22 12.56 36.22
C GLU A 108 31.02 13.76 36.76
N ARG A 109 30.78 14.97 36.23
CA ARG A 109 31.39 16.21 36.73
C ARG A 109 30.78 16.71 38.03
N ALA A 110 29.47 16.55 38.22
CA ALA A 110 28.76 16.99 39.42
C ALA A 110 28.92 16.03 40.62
N GLY A 111 29.23 14.76 40.35
CA GLY A 111 29.55 13.76 41.38
C GLY A 111 31.01 13.76 41.84
N LYS A 112 31.86 14.62 41.27
CA LYS A 112 33.19 14.97 41.77
C LYS A 112 33.11 16.27 42.57
#